data_AF-A0A916CW51-F1
#
_entry.id   AF-A0A916CW51-F1
#
_cell.length_a   1.000
_cell.length_b   1.000
_cell.length_c   1.000
_cell.angle_alpha   90.00
_cell.angle_beta   90.00
_cell.angle_gamma   90.00
#
_symmetry.space_group_name_H-M   'P 1'
#
loop_
_entity.id
_entity.type
_entity.pdbx_description
1 polymer ?
#
loop_
_entity_poly.entity_id
_entity_poly.type
_entity_poly.pdbx_seq_one_letter_code
_entity_poly.pdbx_strand_id
1 'polypeptide(L)'
;MKKRRPNLLETSRTESDSREFESLFGEYWAYVYRILHRLVGDPAEVEDLALETFFRLYQRSPSKEDGFQLGGWLYRVATNLGLRSIRSYKRRERYEIEAGRFALEEAPETRPAVIHEQAERQDLARQALAKMSERGAQLLTLRYSGLSYKEIAGILGLSPTSIGPLLVRAEREFEECYRALAQEEA
;
A
#
# COMPACT_ATOMS: atom_id res chain seq x y z
N MET A 1 -21.49 -28.44 -25.39
CA MET A 1 -20.03 -28.67 -25.50
C MET A 1 -19.29 -27.62 -24.67
N LYS A 2 -18.68 -28.03 -23.55
CA LYS A 2 -17.89 -27.14 -22.67
C LYS A 2 -16.59 -26.75 -23.39
N LYS A 3 -16.42 -25.46 -23.71
CA LYS A 3 -15.14 -24.92 -24.18
C LYS A 3 -14.11 -25.09 -23.06
N ARG A 4 -13.13 -25.98 -23.27
CA ARG A 4 -11.96 -26.11 -22.38
C ARG A 4 -11.25 -24.76 -22.33
N ARG A 5 -11.05 -24.22 -21.12
CA ARG A 5 -10.15 -23.10 -20.90
C ARG A 5 -8.74 -23.54 -21.31
N PRO A 6 -8.02 -22.79 -22.16
CA PRO A 6 -6.62 -23.12 -22.44
C PRO A 6 -5.81 -23.01 -21.15
N ASN A 7 -4.87 -23.95 -21.00
CA ASN A 7 -3.94 -24.04 -19.86
C ASN A 7 -3.11 -22.75 -19.77
N LEU A 8 -3.04 -22.12 -18.59
CA LEU A 8 -2.49 -20.77 -18.38
C LEU A 8 -0.97 -20.75 -18.09
N LEU A 9 -0.21 -21.77 -18.47
CA LEU A 9 1.18 -21.95 -18.03
C LEU A 9 2.25 -21.99 -19.13
N GLU A 10 1.93 -21.71 -20.39
CA GLU A 10 2.95 -21.67 -21.45
C GLU A 10 2.72 -20.52 -22.41
N THR A 11 2.86 -19.29 -21.92
CA THR A 11 3.35 -18.22 -22.80
C THR A 11 4.86 -18.23 -22.64
N SER A 12 5.59 -18.85 -23.57
CA SER A 12 7.05 -18.79 -23.59
C SER A 12 7.46 -17.33 -23.76
N ARG A 13 7.76 -16.66 -22.64
CA ARG A 13 8.29 -15.29 -22.69
C ARG A 13 9.64 -15.30 -23.36
N THR A 14 9.89 -14.25 -24.12
CA THR A 14 11.18 -14.08 -24.77
C THR A 14 12.23 -13.62 -23.76
N GLU A 15 13.50 -13.81 -24.10
CA GLU A 15 14.61 -13.22 -23.35
C GLU A 15 14.56 -11.69 -23.36
N SER A 16 13.91 -11.08 -24.36
CA SER A 16 13.66 -9.64 -24.41
C SER A 16 12.67 -9.20 -23.33
N ASP A 17 11.54 -9.89 -23.19
CA ASP A 17 10.52 -9.58 -22.18
C ASP A 17 11.09 -9.68 -20.76
N SER A 18 12.01 -10.62 -20.54
CA SER A 18 12.67 -10.83 -19.25
C SER A 18 13.61 -9.68 -18.89
N ARG A 19 14.44 -9.24 -19.85
CA ARG A 19 15.35 -8.08 -19.67
C ARG A 19 14.60 -6.77 -19.47
N GLU A 20 13.49 -6.60 -20.19
CA GLU A 20 12.64 -5.43 -20.03
C GLU A 20 12.01 -5.36 -18.63
N PHE A 21 11.46 -6.49 -18.16
CA PHE A 21 10.95 -6.59 -16.80
C PHE A 21 12.02 -6.33 -15.74
N GLU A 22 13.21 -6.91 -15.87
CA GLU A 22 14.32 -6.69 -14.93
C GLU A 22 14.70 -5.21 -14.82
N SER A 23 14.74 -4.50 -15.95
CA SER A 23 14.99 -3.07 -15.96
C SER A 23 13.87 -2.28 -15.27
N LEU A 24 12.60 -2.62 -15.52
CA LEU A 24 11.46 -1.98 -14.86
C LEU A 24 11.45 -2.29 -13.35
N PHE A 25 11.82 -3.51 -12.96
CA PHE A 25 11.95 -3.90 -11.57
C PHE A 25 12.98 -3.02 -10.86
N GLY A 26 14.20 -2.90 -11.42
CA GLY A 26 15.26 -2.07 -10.85
C GLY A 26 14.88 -0.59 -10.74
N GLU A 27 14.14 -0.05 -11.73
CA GLU A 27 13.69 1.35 -11.74
C GLU A 27 12.63 1.63 -10.66
N TYR A 28 11.64 0.74 -10.50
CA TYR A 28 10.48 1.00 -9.65
C TYR A 28 10.55 0.37 -8.25
N TRP A 29 11.50 -0.53 -7.98
CA TRP A 29 11.57 -1.28 -6.71
C TRP A 29 11.58 -0.38 -5.48
N ALA A 30 12.58 0.50 -5.36
CA ALA A 30 12.74 1.38 -4.20
C ALA A 30 11.52 2.28 -3.99
N TYR A 31 10.86 2.60 -5.09
CA TYR A 31 9.70 3.47 -5.12
C TYR A 31 8.43 2.73 -4.62
N VAL A 32 8.16 1.50 -5.08
CA VAL A 32 7.08 0.63 -4.59
C VAL A 32 7.29 0.27 -3.12
N TYR A 33 8.51 -0.14 -2.76
CA TYR A 33 8.89 -0.50 -1.40
C TYR A 33 8.62 0.64 -0.42
N ARG A 34 9.01 1.87 -0.78
CA ARG A 34 8.82 3.05 0.09
C ARG A 34 7.36 3.33 0.44
N ILE A 35 6.43 3.13 -0.49
CA ILE A 35 5.00 3.33 -0.23
C ILE A 35 4.48 2.26 0.70
N LEU A 36 4.79 1.00 0.39
CA LEU A 36 4.37 -0.13 1.20
C LEU A 36 4.93 -0.04 2.62
N HIS A 37 6.20 0.35 2.78
CA HIS A 37 6.82 0.56 4.08
C HIS A 37 6.14 1.64 4.92
N ARG A 38 5.65 2.71 4.30
CA ARG A 38 4.88 3.75 5.01
C ARG A 38 3.53 3.21 5.48
N LEU A 39 2.87 2.40 4.66
CA LEU A 39 1.57 1.83 4.96
C LEU A 39 1.64 0.72 6.01
N VAL A 40 2.57 -0.22 5.87
CA VAL A 40 2.58 -1.49 6.60
C VAL A 40 3.61 -1.51 7.72
N GLY A 41 4.79 -0.92 7.49
CA GLY A 41 5.85 -0.82 8.51
C GLY A 41 6.71 -2.07 8.67
N ASP A 42 6.11 -3.27 8.72
CA ASP A 42 6.86 -4.53 8.83
C ASP A 42 7.68 -4.82 7.56
N PRO A 43 9.02 -4.87 7.62
CA PRO A 43 9.86 -5.08 6.44
C PRO A 43 9.54 -6.38 5.68
N ALA A 44 9.21 -7.47 6.39
CA ALA A 44 8.92 -8.76 5.76
C ALA A 44 7.61 -8.69 4.96
N GLU A 45 6.53 -8.20 5.56
CA GLU A 45 5.27 -8.01 4.85
C GLU A 45 5.40 -6.98 3.71
N VAL A 46 6.21 -5.93 3.88
CA VAL A 46 6.48 -4.95 2.83
C VAL A 46 7.16 -5.59 1.62
N GLU A 47 8.16 -6.44 1.84
CA GLU A 47 8.85 -7.16 0.78
C GLU A 47 7.89 -8.10 0.03
N ASP A 48 7.07 -8.86 0.75
CA ASP A 48 6.07 -9.75 0.15
C ASP A 48 5.05 -8.99 -0.72
N LEU A 49 4.53 -7.87 -0.23
CA LEU A 49 3.59 -7.04 -0.99
C LEU A 49 4.25 -6.35 -2.19
N ALA A 50 5.53 -5.99 -2.08
CA ALA A 50 6.30 -5.44 -3.20
C ALA A 50 6.48 -6.51 -4.28
N LEU A 51 6.92 -7.72 -3.90
CA LEU A 51 7.05 -8.85 -4.82
C LEU A 51 5.72 -9.21 -5.48
N GLU A 52 4.60 -9.22 -4.74
CA GLU A 52 3.26 -9.43 -5.30
C GLU A 52 2.88 -8.31 -6.29
N THR A 53 3.25 -7.06 -6.02
CA THR A 53 3.05 -5.94 -6.96
C THR A 53 3.80 -6.19 -8.27
N PHE A 54 5.07 -6.59 -8.18
CA PHE A 54 5.90 -6.90 -9.36
C PHE A 54 5.50 -8.21 -10.04
N PHE A 55 4.94 -9.17 -9.32
CA PHE A 55 4.39 -10.39 -9.90
C PHE A 55 3.16 -10.08 -10.76
N ARG A 56 2.26 -9.22 -10.26
CA ARG A 56 1.14 -8.70 -11.07
C ARG A 56 1.62 -7.88 -12.27
N LEU A 57 2.71 -7.13 -12.09
CA LEU A 57 3.33 -6.40 -13.18
C LEU A 57 3.80 -7.39 -14.24
N TYR A 58 4.57 -8.41 -13.84
CA TYR A 58 5.09 -9.45 -14.71
C TYR A 58 3.96 -10.08 -15.53
N GLN A 59 2.86 -10.49 -14.88
CA GLN A 59 1.69 -11.08 -15.55
C GLN A 59 1.05 -10.18 -16.62
N ARG A 60 1.18 -8.86 -16.50
CA ARG A 60 0.58 -7.89 -17.42
C ARG A 60 1.35 -7.72 -18.74
N SER A 61 2.58 -8.24 -18.84
CA SER A 61 3.48 -7.99 -19.98
C SER A 61 3.67 -6.49 -20.26
N PRO A 62 4.22 -5.72 -19.29
CA PRO A 62 4.36 -4.27 -19.42
C PRO A 62 5.44 -3.92 -20.43
N SER A 63 5.28 -2.77 -21.09
CA SER A 63 6.31 -2.16 -21.94
C SER A 63 6.87 -0.91 -21.27
N LYS A 64 8.15 -0.62 -21.47
CA LYS A 64 8.75 0.67 -21.07
C LYS A 64 8.07 1.87 -21.71
N GLU A 65 7.44 1.68 -22.87
CA GLU A 65 6.67 2.71 -23.57
C GLU A 65 5.45 3.17 -22.74
N ASP A 66 5.01 2.38 -21.76
CA ASP A 66 3.91 2.72 -20.87
C ASP A 66 4.30 3.81 -19.83
N GLY A 67 5.59 4.06 -19.62
CA GLY A 67 6.16 5.16 -18.84
C GLY A 67 5.33 5.64 -17.63
N PHE A 68 4.78 6.85 -17.72
CA PHE A 68 3.96 7.47 -16.67
C PHE A 68 2.73 6.63 -16.28
N GLN A 69 2.11 5.93 -17.23
CA GLN A 69 0.94 5.08 -16.98
C GLN A 69 1.33 3.84 -16.16
N LEU A 70 2.52 3.30 -16.40
CA LEU A 70 3.08 2.18 -15.63
C LEU A 70 3.35 2.60 -14.19
N GLY A 71 4.06 3.71 -13.98
CA GLY A 71 4.32 4.23 -12.63
C GLY A 71 3.02 4.46 -11.87
N GLY A 72 2.03 5.11 -12.49
CA GLY A 72 0.72 5.32 -11.91
C GLY A 72 -0.05 4.03 -11.60
N TRP A 73 0.10 3.00 -12.43
CA TRP A 73 -0.48 1.68 -12.16
C TRP A 73 0.20 1.00 -10.97
N LEU A 74 1.53 1.08 -10.85
CA LEU A 74 2.28 0.56 -9.71
C LEU A 74 1.88 1.26 -8.41
N TYR A 75 1.74 2.59 -8.41
CA TYR A 75 1.17 3.36 -7.30
C TYR A 75 -0.15 2.76 -6.84
N ARG A 76 -1.07 2.54 -7.78
CA ARG A 76 -2.42 2.05 -7.49
C ARG A 76 -2.37 0.65 -6.87
N VAL A 77 -1.61 -0.26 -7.47
CA VAL A 77 -1.53 -1.66 -7.01
C VAL A 77 -0.89 -1.74 -5.63
N ALA A 78 0.28 -1.11 -5.44
CA ALA A 78 0.98 -1.09 -4.17
C ALA A 78 0.14 -0.45 -3.05
N THR A 79 -0.49 0.71 -3.32
CA THR A 79 -1.37 1.38 -2.35
C THR A 79 -2.55 0.49 -1.97
N ASN A 80 -3.19 -0.17 -2.95
CA ASN A 80 -4.32 -1.04 -2.66
C ASN A 80 -3.92 -2.28 -1.85
N LEU A 81 -2.76 -2.87 -2.16
CA LEU A 81 -2.22 -4.01 -1.43
C LEU A 81 -1.89 -3.64 0.02
N GLY A 82 -1.16 -2.54 0.22
CA GLY A 82 -0.82 -2.05 1.56
C GLY A 82 -2.06 -1.69 2.40
N LEU A 83 -3.02 -0.94 1.83
CA LEU A 83 -4.26 -0.59 2.53
C LEU A 83 -5.12 -1.83 2.87
N ARG A 84 -5.09 -2.85 2.01
CA ARG A 84 -5.77 -4.12 2.29
C ARG A 84 -5.07 -4.87 3.43
N SER A 85 -3.74 -4.92 3.43
CA SER A 85 -2.93 -5.57 4.46
C SER A 85 -3.24 -4.98 5.84
N ILE A 86 -3.12 -3.66 6.03
CA ILE A 86 -3.36 -3.02 7.35
C ILE A 86 -4.79 -3.22 7.86
N ARG A 87 -5.79 -3.25 6.97
CA ARG A 87 -7.19 -3.55 7.33
C ARG A 87 -7.39 -5.02 7.69
N SER A 88 -6.65 -5.93 7.06
CA SER A 88 -6.71 -7.35 7.36
C SER A 88 -5.99 -7.69 8.67
N TYR A 89 -4.84 -7.06 8.92
CA TYR A 89 -4.11 -7.16 10.19
C TYR A 89 -5.01 -6.78 11.36
N LYS A 90 -5.65 -5.60 11.31
CA LYS A 90 -6.58 -5.14 12.36
C LYS A 90 -7.76 -6.08 12.58
N ARG A 91 -8.30 -6.68 11.50
CA ARG A 91 -9.36 -7.68 11.63
C ARG A 91 -8.85 -8.94 12.31
N ARG A 92 -7.63 -9.40 12.01
CA ARG A 92 -7.02 -10.58 12.64
C ARG A 92 -6.70 -10.33 14.12
N GLU A 93 -6.06 -9.21 14.43
CA GLU A 93 -5.78 -8.78 15.80
C GLU A 93 -7.05 -8.75 16.65
N ARG A 94 -8.14 -8.16 16.12
CA ARG A 94 -9.45 -8.15 16.80
C ARG A 94 -9.98 -9.55 17.08
N TYR A 95 -9.87 -10.48 16.12
CA TYR A 95 -10.32 -11.86 16.31
C TYR A 95 -9.43 -12.65 17.26
N GLU A 96 -8.13 -12.39 17.31
CA GLU A 96 -7.19 -13.06 18.23
C GLU A 96 -7.42 -12.60 19.67
N ILE A 97 -7.67 -11.30 19.88
CA ILE A 97 -8.10 -10.75 21.17
C ILE A 97 -9.45 -11.35 21.60
N GLU A 98 -10.44 -11.39 20.71
CA GLU A 98 -11.75 -11.99 20.98
C GLU A 98 -11.67 -13.50 21.27
N ALA A 99 -10.72 -14.20 20.64
CA ALA A 99 -10.46 -15.62 20.85
C ALA A 99 -9.56 -15.92 22.07
N GLY A 100 -9.17 -14.90 22.86
CA GLY A 100 -8.35 -15.07 24.07
C GLY A 100 -6.92 -15.52 23.79
N ARG A 101 -6.43 -15.42 22.55
CA ARG A 101 -5.04 -15.73 22.20
C ARG A 101 -4.20 -14.47 22.36
N PHE A 102 -3.62 -14.29 23.53
CA PHE A 102 -2.51 -13.36 23.70
C PHE A 102 -1.31 -13.89 22.89
N ALA A 103 -1.07 -13.33 21.71
CA ALA A 103 0.26 -13.38 21.11
C ALA A 103 1.12 -12.40 21.92
N LEU A 104 1.85 -12.94 22.90
CA LEU A 104 2.88 -12.22 23.62
C LEU A 104 4.07 -12.09 22.66
N GLU A 105 4.06 -11.09 21.77
CA GLU A 105 5.30 -10.62 21.17
C GLU A 105 5.94 -9.64 22.18
N GLU A 106 6.86 -10.17 22.97
CA GLU A 106 7.82 -9.35 23.71
C GLU A 106 8.59 -8.50 22.68
N ALA A 107 8.32 -7.21 22.63
CA ALA A 107 9.20 -6.26 21.98
C ALA A 107 10.56 -6.29 22.72
N PRO A 108 11.71 -6.25 22.02
CA PRO A 108 12.98 -6.13 22.69
C PRO A 108 13.03 -4.78 23.41
N GLU A 109 12.94 -4.83 24.74
CA GLU A 109 13.12 -3.72 25.67
C GLU A 109 14.55 -3.17 25.56
N THR A 110 14.83 -2.34 24.56
CA THR A 110 15.95 -1.37 24.52
C THR A 110 15.97 -0.65 23.17
N ARG A 111 14.94 0.16 22.90
CA ARG A 111 15.06 1.28 21.95
C ARG A 111 15.02 2.59 22.73
N PRO A 112 15.80 3.62 22.35
CA PRO A 112 15.71 4.95 22.96
C PRO A 112 14.27 5.46 22.97
N ALA A 113 13.84 6.14 24.05
CA ALA A 113 12.45 6.60 24.25
C ALA A 113 11.89 7.40 23.04
N VAL A 114 12.74 8.17 22.36
CA VAL A 114 12.36 8.94 21.15
C VAL A 114 12.02 8.02 19.95
N ILE A 115 12.69 6.88 19.82
CA ILE A 115 12.40 5.89 18.76
C ILE A 115 11.07 5.19 19.04
N HIS A 116 10.74 4.98 20.31
CA HIS A 116 9.46 4.41 20.72
C HIS A 116 8.29 5.35 20.43
N GLU A 117 8.38 6.62 20.83
CA GLU A 117 7.32 7.62 20.57
C GLU A 117 7.05 7.80 19.07
N GLN A 118 8.10 7.81 18.25
CA GLN A 118 7.94 7.90 16.79
C GLN A 118 7.29 6.64 16.19
N ALA A 119 7.64 5.45 16.70
CA ALA A 119 7.04 4.20 16.26
C ALA A 119 5.54 4.12 16.62
N GLU A 120 5.18 4.53 17.84
CA GLU A 120 3.78 4.61 18.30
C GLU A 120 2.95 5.57 17.43
N ARG A 121 3.47 6.78 17.17
CA ARG A 121 2.81 7.74 16.27
C ARG A 121 2.62 7.21 14.85
N GLN A 122 3.60 6.47 14.34
CA GLN A 122 3.49 5.85 13.02
C GLN A 122 2.44 4.74 13.03
N ASP A 123 2.40 3.94 14.08
CA ASP A 123 1.38 2.90 14.21
C ASP A 123 -0.02 3.50 14.26
N LEU A 124 -0.26 4.47 15.16
CA LEU A 124 -1.51 5.24 15.23
C LEU A 124 -1.94 5.82 13.88
N ALA A 125 -1.00 6.36 13.10
CA ALA A 125 -1.28 6.84 11.75
C ALA A 125 -1.72 5.73 10.80
N ARG A 126 -1.09 4.55 10.84
CA ARG A 126 -1.52 3.37 10.06
C ARG A 126 -2.90 2.89 10.52
N GLN A 127 -3.17 2.89 11.81
CA GLN A 127 -4.48 2.54 12.37
C GLN A 127 -5.58 3.50 11.87
N ALA A 128 -5.30 4.81 11.86
CA ALA A 128 -6.22 5.82 11.34
C ALA A 128 -6.48 5.63 9.83
N LEU A 129 -5.44 5.35 9.03
CA LEU A 129 -5.57 5.00 7.61
C LEU A 129 -6.39 3.72 7.37
N ALA A 130 -6.32 2.75 8.29
CA ALA A 130 -7.11 1.53 8.21
C ALA A 130 -8.60 1.76 8.50
N LYS A 131 -8.93 2.66 9.45
CA LYS A 131 -10.31 2.98 9.88
C LYS A 131 -11.06 3.89 8.88
N MET A 132 -10.36 4.76 8.16
CA MET A 132 -11.00 5.68 7.21
C MET A 132 -11.50 5.02 5.91
N SER A 133 -12.24 5.80 5.12
CA SER A 133 -12.69 5.47 3.78
C SER A 133 -11.51 5.10 2.86
N GLU A 134 -11.72 4.09 2.00
CA GLU A 134 -10.69 3.64 1.04
C GLU A 134 -10.21 4.76 0.13
N ARG A 135 -11.14 5.60 -0.33
CA ARG A 135 -10.84 6.75 -1.18
C ARG A 135 -9.95 7.76 -0.46
N GLY A 136 -10.27 8.09 0.79
CA GLY A 136 -9.49 9.00 1.61
C GLY A 136 -8.08 8.48 1.83
N ALA A 137 -7.97 7.21 2.22
CA ALA A 137 -6.67 6.57 2.47
C ALA A 137 -5.78 6.55 1.23
N GLN A 138 -6.34 6.20 0.06
CA GLN A 138 -5.62 6.26 -1.22
C GLN A 138 -5.14 7.69 -1.52
N LEU A 139 -6.01 8.69 -1.39
CA LEU A 139 -5.67 10.09 -1.67
C LEU A 139 -4.52 10.58 -0.80
N LEU A 140 -4.60 10.37 0.51
CA LEU A 140 -3.54 10.79 1.44
C LEU A 140 -2.25 10.03 1.17
N THR A 141 -2.32 8.70 1.00
CA THR A 141 -1.14 7.89 0.72
C THR A 141 -0.40 8.38 -0.52
N LEU A 142 -1.12 8.62 -1.62
CA LEU A 142 -0.53 9.11 -2.85
C LEU A 142 -0.02 10.55 -2.68
N ARG A 143 -0.79 11.45 -2.06
CA ARG A 143 -0.38 12.85 -1.87
C ARG A 143 0.87 13.00 -1.03
N TYR A 144 0.95 12.28 0.09
CA TYR A 144 2.10 12.30 0.99
C TYR A 144 3.26 11.44 0.49
N SER A 145 3.07 10.67 -0.59
CA SER A 145 4.16 10.02 -1.36
C SER A 145 4.84 10.95 -2.37
N GLY A 146 4.39 12.22 -2.48
CA GLY A 146 5.03 13.26 -3.30
C GLY A 146 4.34 13.56 -4.63
N LEU A 147 3.13 13.04 -4.84
CA LEU A 147 2.47 13.06 -6.15
C LEU A 147 1.67 14.34 -6.29
N SER A 148 1.73 14.92 -7.48
CA SER A 148 0.93 16.07 -7.85
C SER A 148 -0.54 15.70 -8.03
N TYR A 149 -1.42 16.70 -7.98
CA TYR A 149 -2.87 16.48 -8.13
C TYR A 149 -3.21 15.86 -9.49
N LYS A 150 -2.47 16.23 -10.55
CA LYS A 150 -2.66 15.66 -11.89
C LYS A 150 -2.33 14.17 -11.90
N GLU A 151 -1.28 13.76 -11.20
CA GLU A 151 -0.86 12.36 -11.15
C GLU A 151 -1.85 11.53 -10.33
N ILE A 152 -2.24 12.02 -9.16
CA ILE A 152 -3.26 11.37 -8.31
C ILE A 152 -4.57 11.21 -9.08
N ALA A 153 -4.99 12.25 -9.81
CA ALA A 153 -6.18 12.19 -10.65
C ALA A 153 -6.08 11.10 -11.73
N GLY A 154 -4.95 11.00 -12.44
CA GLY A 154 -4.71 9.93 -13.40
C GLY A 154 -4.69 8.54 -12.76
N ILE A 155 -4.06 8.42 -11.58
CA ILE A 155 -3.97 7.19 -10.81
C ILE A 155 -5.33 6.76 -10.26
N LEU A 156 -6.22 7.67 -9.87
CA LEU A 156 -7.51 7.30 -9.29
C LEU A 156 -8.66 7.37 -10.30
N GLY A 157 -8.42 7.80 -11.54
CA GLY A 157 -9.46 7.99 -12.55
C GLY A 157 -10.43 9.13 -12.18
N LEU A 158 -9.91 10.20 -11.58
CA LEU A 158 -10.68 11.35 -11.10
C LEU A 158 -10.35 12.61 -11.90
N SER A 159 -11.17 13.65 -11.76
CA SER A 159 -10.85 14.98 -12.27
C SER A 159 -9.74 15.63 -11.44
N PRO A 160 -8.71 16.26 -12.05
CA PRO A 160 -7.72 17.05 -11.30
C PRO A 160 -8.35 18.12 -10.41
N THR A 161 -9.48 18.70 -10.82
CA THR A 161 -10.20 19.73 -10.04
C THR A 161 -10.88 19.19 -8.79
N SER A 162 -11.19 17.89 -8.73
CA SER A 162 -11.83 17.29 -7.56
C SER A 162 -10.82 16.88 -6.47
N ILE A 163 -9.53 16.77 -6.80
CA ILE A 163 -8.48 16.28 -5.87
C ILE A 163 -8.34 17.18 -4.65
N GLY A 164 -8.29 18.51 -4.82
CA GLY A 164 -8.16 19.45 -3.70
C GLY A 164 -9.28 19.29 -2.66
N PRO A 165 -10.56 19.44 -3.05
CA PRO A 165 -11.68 19.24 -2.13
C PRO A 165 -11.76 17.82 -1.52
N LEU A 166 -11.35 16.80 -2.28
CA LEU A 166 -11.31 15.43 -1.77
C LEU A 166 -10.21 15.22 -0.72
N LEU A 167 -9.03 15.82 -0.91
CA LEU A 167 -7.94 15.78 0.05
C LEU A 167 -8.33 16.44 1.37
N VAL A 168 -8.94 17.63 1.32
CA VAL A 168 -9.40 18.32 2.55
C VAL A 168 -10.37 17.44 3.34
N ARG A 169 -11.30 16.75 2.65
CA ARG A 169 -12.21 15.80 3.32
C ARG A 169 -11.47 14.60 3.90
N ALA A 170 -10.49 14.06 3.18
CA ALA A 170 -9.69 12.94 3.64
C ALA A 170 -8.80 13.31 4.83
N GLU A 171 -8.21 14.51 4.84
CA GLU A 171 -7.40 15.03 5.97
C GLU A 171 -8.26 15.20 7.22
N ARG A 172 -9.48 15.74 7.08
CA ARG A 172 -10.41 15.83 8.20
C ARG A 172 -10.82 14.45 8.73
N GLU A 173 -11.13 13.51 7.83
CA GLU A 173 -11.46 12.13 8.21
C GLU A 173 -10.28 11.44 8.93
N PHE A 174 -9.04 11.66 8.45
CA PHE A 174 -7.83 11.18 9.12
C PHE A 174 -7.71 11.77 10.53
N GLU A 175 -7.87 13.08 10.68
CA GLU A 175 -7.78 13.78 11.96
C GLU A 175 -8.80 13.24 12.97
N GLU A 176 -10.06 13.04 12.53
CA GLU A 176 -11.13 12.45 13.34
C GLU A 176 -10.76 11.03 13.81
N CYS A 177 -10.32 10.17 12.89
CA CYS A 177 -9.91 8.80 13.20
C CYS A 177 -8.68 8.74 14.11
N TYR A 178 -7.67 9.57 13.86
CA TYR A 178 -6.43 9.64 14.63
C TYR A 178 -6.70 10.12 16.07
N ARG A 179 -7.52 11.16 16.24
CA ARG A 179 -7.87 11.67 17.58
C ARG A 179 -8.67 10.66 18.39
N ALA A 180 -9.62 9.97 17.77
CA ALA A 180 -10.40 8.94 18.46
C ALA A 180 -9.49 7.82 19.00
N LEU A 181 -8.52 7.36 18.18
CA LEU A 181 -7.53 6.36 18.59
C LEU A 181 -6.58 6.87 19.69
N ALA A 182 -6.05 8.08 19.55
CA ALA A 182 -5.14 8.65 20.55
C ALA A 182 -5.80 8.91 21.92
N GLN A 183 -7.14 9.04 21.96
CA GLN A 183 -7.91 9.15 23.20
C GLN A 183 -8.26 7.79 23.81
N GLU A 184 -8.28 6.71 23.02
CA GLU A 184 -8.50 5.33 23.51
C GLU A 184 -7.25 4.76 24.21
N GLU A 185 -6.06 5.24 23.86
CA GLU A 185 -4.77 4.79 24.39
C GLU A 185 -4.25 5.62 25.59
N ALA A 186 -4.93 6.73 25.94
CA ALA A 186 -4.56 7.65 27.04
C ALA A 186 -5.33 7.35 28.34
#